data_AF-A0A1F0GGX4-F1
#
_entry.id   AF-A0A1F0GGX4-F1
#
_cell.length_a   1.000
_cell.length_b   1.000
_cell.length_c   1.000
_cell.angle_alpha   90.00
_cell.angle_beta   90.00
_cell.angle_gamma   90.00
#
_symmetry.space_group_name_H-M   'P 1'
#
loop_
_entity.id
_entity.type
_entity.pdbx_description
1 polymer ?
#
loop_
_entity_poly.entity_id
_entity_poly.type
_entity_poly.pdbx_seq_one_letter_code
_entity_poly.pdbx_strand_id
1 'polypeptide(L)'
;MRRTIVIKKQKVLFFLLLIFIFNSGLVVKNESELEFKDKEIVYDVYTVKRGDTIWTISENYEYKNKMRFVMDIEKANSISSYDIKPGYKLAIPIYKSK
;
A
#
# COMPACT_ATOMS: atom_id res chain seq x y z
N MET A 1 -27.02 -56.99 16.45
CA MET A 1 -27.58 -56.61 15.14
C MET A 1 -26.59 -55.71 14.41
N ARG A 2 -26.02 -56.15 13.28
CA ARG A 2 -25.18 -55.29 12.43
C ARG A 2 -26.11 -54.45 11.55
N ARG A 3 -26.19 -53.15 11.79
CA ARG A 3 -26.88 -52.22 10.89
C ARG A 3 -25.87 -51.78 9.84
N THR A 4 -26.06 -52.21 8.60
CA THR A 4 -25.26 -51.76 7.45
C THR A 4 -25.94 -50.53 6.85
N ILE A 5 -25.17 -49.47 6.64
CA ILE A 5 -25.67 -48.24 6.01
C ILE A 5 -25.14 -48.22 4.58
N VAL A 6 -26.04 -48.27 3.59
CA VAL A 6 -25.72 -48.23 2.16
C VAL A 6 -25.92 -46.81 1.65
N ILE A 7 -24.83 -46.15 1.27
CA ILE A 7 -24.84 -44.75 0.81
C ILE A 7 -24.47 -44.69 -0.67
N LYS A 8 -25.18 -43.85 -1.44
CA LYS A 8 -24.89 -43.62 -2.86
C LYS A 8 -23.57 -42.85 -3.02
N LYS A 9 -22.64 -43.40 -3.81
CA LYS A 9 -21.30 -42.82 -4.06
C LYS A 9 -21.32 -41.34 -4.43
N GLN A 10 -22.27 -40.92 -5.28
CA GLN A 10 -22.42 -39.52 -5.70
C GLN A 10 -22.72 -38.57 -4.54
N LYS A 11 -23.54 -39.00 -3.56
CA LYS A 11 -23.89 -38.19 -2.39
C LYS A 11 -22.70 -38.02 -1.43
N VAL A 12 -21.88 -39.06 -1.29
CA VAL A 12 -20.64 -39.00 -0.49
C VAL A 12 -19.65 -38.04 -1.13
N LEU A 13 -19.49 -38.11 -2.45
CA LEU A 13 -18.59 -37.22 -3.18
C LEU A 13 -19.00 -35.74 -3.05
N PHE A 14 -20.31 -35.46 -3.17
CA PHE A 14 -20.86 -34.12 -2.98
C PHE A 14 -20.62 -33.60 -1.55
N PHE A 15 -20.82 -34.44 -0.54
CA PHE A 15 -20.59 -34.07 0.86
C PHE A 15 -19.10 -33.81 1.16
N LEU A 16 -18.19 -34.61 0.59
CA LEU A 16 -16.75 -34.38 0.70
C LEU A 16 -16.30 -33.07 0.04
N LEU A 17 -16.89 -32.71 -1.11
CA LEU A 17 -16.64 -31.44 -1.78
C LEU A 17 -17.08 -30.25 -0.91
N LEU A 18 -18.27 -30.34 -0.29
CA LEU A 18 -18.77 -29.31 0.62
C LEU A 18 -17.86 -29.12 1.84
N ILE A 19 -17.40 -30.22 2.44
CA ILE A 19 -16.44 -30.18 3.56
C ILE A 19 -15.13 -29.51 3.12
N PHE A 20 -14.63 -29.81 1.92
CA PHE A 20 -13.41 -29.21 1.39
C PHE A 20 -13.55 -27.68 1.20
N ILE A 21 -14.67 -27.22 0.63
CA ILE A 21 -14.96 -25.78 0.47
C ILE A 21 -15.03 -25.08 1.83
N PHE A 22 -15.67 -25.71 2.82
CA PHE A 22 -15.78 -25.14 4.18
C PHE A 22 -14.45 -25.10 4.94
N ASN A 23 -13.60 -26.13 4.81
CA ASN A 23 -12.28 -26.18 5.45
C ASN A 23 -11.23 -25.33 4.73
N SER A 24 -11.42 -25.05 3.44
CA SER A 24 -10.49 -24.24 2.64
C SER A 24 -10.36 -22.80 3.12
N GLY A 25 -11.22 -22.31 4.02
CA GLY A 25 -11.09 -20.97 4.58
C GLY A 25 -11.05 -19.88 3.51
N LEU A 26 -11.82 -20.05 2.42
CA LEU A 26 -11.98 -19.04 1.37
C LEU A 26 -12.69 -17.83 1.99
N VAL A 27 -11.90 -16.95 2.59
CA VAL A 27 -12.31 -15.59 2.89
C VAL A 27 -12.50 -14.93 1.53
N VAL A 28 -13.76 -14.81 1.10
CA VAL A 28 -14.15 -13.86 0.06
C VAL A 28 -13.89 -12.48 0.66
N LYS A 29 -12.66 -11.98 0.50
CA LYS A 29 -12.40 -10.56 0.70
C LYS A 29 -13.11 -9.86 -0.44
N ASN A 30 -14.05 -8.99 -0.11
CA ASN A 30 -14.60 -8.07 -1.10
C ASN A 30 -13.41 -7.28 -1.68
N GLU A 31 -13.14 -7.48 -2.97
CA GLU A 31 -12.06 -6.77 -3.69
C GLU A 31 -12.22 -5.23 -3.63
N SER A 32 -13.38 -4.74 -3.19
CA SER A 32 -13.67 -3.32 -2.98
C SER A 32 -12.89 -2.65 -1.83
N GLU A 33 -12.19 -3.39 -0.96
CA GLU A 33 -11.22 -2.80 -0.02
C GLU A 33 -9.81 -2.66 -0.61
N LEU A 34 -9.56 -3.23 -1.79
CA LEU A 34 -8.36 -2.99 -2.59
C LEU A 34 -8.67 -1.97 -3.70
N GLU A 35 -9.31 -0.85 -3.36
CA GLU A 35 -9.05 0.37 -4.12
C GLU A 35 -7.58 0.76 -3.84
N PHE A 36 -6.67 0.22 -4.64
CA PHE A 36 -5.51 0.99 -5.05
C PHE A 36 -6.10 2.21 -5.75
N LYS A 37 -6.46 3.25 -4.98
CA LYS A 37 -6.51 4.60 -5.51
C LYS A 37 -5.11 4.81 -6.03
N ASP A 38 -4.92 4.59 -7.33
CA ASP A 38 -3.78 5.06 -8.08
C ASP A 38 -3.81 6.58 -7.96
N LYS A 39 -3.36 7.07 -6.80
CA LYS A 39 -2.92 8.43 -6.64
C LYS A 39 -1.77 8.51 -7.60
N GLU A 40 -2.03 9.12 -8.74
CA GLU A 40 -0.99 9.48 -9.67
C GLU A 40 0.03 10.32 -8.91
N ILE A 41 1.18 9.72 -8.60
CA ILE A 41 2.29 10.39 -7.95
C ILE A 41 3.13 10.99 -9.07
N VAL A 42 3.08 12.31 -9.17
CA VAL A 42 4.01 13.05 -10.03
C VAL A 42 5.21 13.42 -9.17
N TYR A 43 6.42 13.40 -9.73
CA TYR A 43 7.61 13.84 -9.02
C TYR A 43 8.06 15.18 -9.57
N ASP A 44 8.32 16.11 -8.66
CA ASP A 44 9.09 17.32 -8.95
C ASP A 44 10.53 17.13 -8.49
N VAL A 45 11.48 17.86 -9.11
CA VAL A 45 12.89 17.80 -8.78
C VAL A 45 13.34 19.13 -8.23
N TYR A 46 13.55 19.20 -6.93
CA TYR A 46 14.02 20.40 -6.24
C TYR A 46 15.53 20.37 -6.06
N THR A 47 16.21 21.47 -6.41
CA THR A 47 17.64 21.63 -6.13
C THR A 47 17.81 22.40 -4.82
N VAL A 48 18.39 21.74 -3.82
CA VAL A 48 18.62 22.29 -2.47
C VAL A 48 19.50 23.54 -2.54
N LYS A 49 19.06 24.62 -1.91
CA LYS A 49 19.81 25.88 -1.82
C LYS A 49 20.52 26.00 -0.47
N ARG A 50 21.44 26.96 -0.37
CA ARG A 50 22.15 27.24 0.87
C ARG A 50 21.17 27.73 1.94
N GLY A 51 21.13 27.03 3.08
CA GLY A 51 20.23 27.34 4.19
C GLY A 51 18.90 26.57 4.16
N ASP A 52 18.66 25.76 3.13
CA ASP A 52 17.46 24.94 3.06
C ASP A 52 17.52 23.78 4.07
N THR A 53 16.37 23.49 4.66
CA THR A 53 16.07 22.25 5.38
C THR A 53 14.90 21.58 4.67
N ILE A 54 14.69 20.26 4.84
CA ILE A 54 13.49 19.61 4.28
C ILE A 54 12.21 20.33 4.77
N TRP A 55 12.24 20.83 6.01
CA TRP A 55 11.14 21.59 6.59
C TRP A 55 10.85 22.91 5.85
N THR A 56 11.87 23.72 5.56
CA THR A 56 11.67 24.98 4.84
C THR A 56 11.30 24.74 3.38
N ILE A 57 11.82 23.67 2.75
CA ILE A 57 11.43 23.29 1.39
C ILE A 57 9.93 22.93 1.34
N SER A 58 9.38 22.31 2.39
CA SER A 58 7.97 21.92 2.46
C SER A 58 6.99 23.09 2.29
N GLU A 59 7.41 24.31 2.58
CA GLU A 59 6.58 25.52 2.47
C GLU A 59 6.25 25.89 1.03
N ASN A 60 7.03 25.36 0.07
CA ASN A 60 6.79 25.56 -1.35
C ASN A 60 5.81 24.53 -1.95
N TYR A 61 5.33 23.57 -1.16
CA TYR A 61 4.49 22.47 -1.63
C TYR A 61 3.21 22.34 -0.81
N GLU A 62 2.11 22.04 -1.50
CA GLU A 62 0.82 21.81 -0.86
C GLU A 62 0.74 20.41 -0.27
N TYR A 63 1.23 20.27 0.97
CA TYR A 63 1.15 19.05 1.75
C TYR A 63 0.17 19.20 2.91
N LYS A 64 -0.65 18.17 3.14
CA LYS A 64 -1.57 18.13 4.29
C LYS A 64 -0.85 18.23 5.64
N ASN A 65 0.39 17.75 5.71
CA ASN A 65 1.19 17.71 6.92
C ASN A 65 2.68 17.79 6.56
N LYS A 66 3.43 18.70 7.20
CA LYS A 66 4.88 18.88 7.01
C LYS A 66 5.70 17.65 7.41
N MET A 67 5.32 16.93 8.47
CA MET A 67 5.96 15.66 8.86
C MET A 67 5.82 14.60 7.78
N ARG A 68 4.65 14.54 7.13
CA ARG A 68 4.44 13.62 6.00
C ARG A 68 5.34 13.97 4.82
N PHE A 69 5.50 15.25 4.54
CA PHE A 69 6.44 15.72 3.51
C PHE A 69 7.86 15.23 3.79
N VAL A 70 8.34 15.37 5.04
CA VAL A 70 9.68 14.90 5.44
C VAL A 70 9.83 13.40 5.20
N MET A 71 8.93 12.59 5.73
CA MET A 71 8.98 11.12 5.59
C MET A 71 8.91 10.68 4.13
N ASP A 72 8.06 11.32 3.32
CA ASP A 72 7.91 10.97 1.91
C ASP A 72 9.18 11.31 1.11
N ILE A 73 9.87 12.42 1.41
CA ILE A 73 11.15 12.77 0.78
C ILE A 73 12.27 11.81 1.21
N GLU A 74 12.39 11.52 2.52
CA GLU A 74 13.39 10.58 3.03
C GLU A 74 13.25 9.22 2.36
N LYS A 75 12.01 8.72 2.25
CA LYS A 75 11.70 7.46 1.57
C LYS A 75 11.97 7.52 0.07
N ALA A 76 11.54 8.57 -0.61
CA ALA A 76 11.69 8.69 -2.06
C ALA A 76 13.15 8.82 -2.51
N ASN A 77 14.00 9.45 -1.70
CA ASN A 77 15.40 9.72 -2.03
C ASN A 77 16.38 8.77 -1.31
N SER A 78 15.89 7.91 -0.42
CA SER A 78 16.72 7.03 0.43
C SER A 78 17.78 7.79 1.23
N ILE A 79 17.37 8.92 1.82
CA ILE A 79 18.24 9.81 2.62
C ILE A 79 17.65 10.04 4.00
N SER A 80 18.49 10.46 4.95
CA SER A 80 17.99 11.13 6.17
C SER A 80 17.80 12.62 5.90
N SER A 81 16.80 13.22 6.54
CA SER A 81 16.49 14.65 6.46
C SER A 81 17.63 15.57 6.88
N TYR A 82 18.56 15.07 7.70
CA TYR A 82 19.74 15.81 8.15
C TYR A 82 20.92 15.77 7.17
N ASP A 83 20.88 14.90 6.15
CA ASP A 83 21.99 14.66 5.25
C ASP A 83 21.97 15.54 3.98
N ILE A 84 20.98 16.44 3.84
CA ILE A 84 20.84 17.27 2.65
C ILE A 84 21.89 18.37 2.59
N LYS A 85 22.40 18.64 1.38
CA LYS A 85 23.41 19.67 1.13
C LYS A 85 23.02 20.55 -0.06
N PRO A 86 23.46 21.81 -0.10
CA PRO A 86 23.24 22.68 -1.26
C PRO A 86 23.74 22.02 -2.55
N GLY A 87 22.94 22.09 -3.61
CA GLY A 87 23.18 21.46 -4.91
C GLY A 87 22.60 20.05 -5.05
N TYR A 88 22.11 19.43 -3.97
CA TYR A 88 21.41 18.14 -4.07
C TYR A 88 20.11 18.28 -4.83
N LYS A 89 19.80 17.28 -5.66
CA LYS A 89 18.51 17.16 -6.35
C LYS A 89 17.65 16.17 -5.57
N LEU A 90 16.54 16.66 -5.04
CA LEU A 90 15.56 15.87 -4.30
C LEU A 90 14.35 15.61 -5.18
N ALA A 91 13.95 14.34 -5.30
CA ALA A 91 12.68 13.94 -5.87
C ALA A 91 11.57 14.17 -4.81
N ILE A 92 10.63 15.05 -5.13
CA ILE A 92 9.52 15.42 -4.25
C ILE A 92 8.24 14.82 -4.82
N PRO A 93 7.60 13.86 -4.13
CA PRO A 93 6.34 13.31 -4.59
C PRO A 93 5.22 14.35 -4.44
N ILE A 94 4.41 14.52 -5.48
CA ILE A 94 3.24 15.40 -5.51
C ILE A 94 2.02 14.51 -5.72
N TYR A 95 1.19 14.44 -4.68
CA TYR A 95 -0.04 13.66 -4.73
C TYR A 95 -1.17 14.51 -5.31
N LYS A 96 -1.46 14.35 -6.60
CA LYS A 96 -2.69 14.92 -7.16
C LYS A 96 -3.88 14.20 -6.54
N SER A 97 -4.75 14.94 -5.87
CA SER A 97 -6.12 14.46 -5.68
C SER A 97 -6.86 14.80 -6.95
N LYS A 98 -7.40 13.78 -7.62
CA LYS A 98 -8.51 14.00 -8.56
C LYS A 98 -9.73 14.49 -7.77
#